data_AF-A0AA88ZN82-F1
#
_entry.id   AF-A0AA88ZN82-F1
#
_cell.length_a   1.000
_cell.length_b   1.000
_cell.length_c   1.000
_cell.angle_alpha   90.00
_cell.angle_beta   90.00
_cell.angle_gamma   90.00
#
_symmetry.space_group_name_H-M   'P 1'
#
loop_
_entity.id
_entity.type
_entity.pdbx_description
1 polymer ?
#
loop_
_entity_poly.entity_id
_entity_poly.type
_entity_poly.pdbx_seq_one_letter_code
_entity_poly.pdbx_strand_id
1 'polypeptide(L)'
;MKKQEVDSLPLTAAYFKLLLEDLYAKFKENHKLNELPKSMQFFGYGNYNAEKPNLKSDLEQIGSDFINGKYLYDKVRDYHKGKPVIKLNRYYKAIVLLYLGYESIDQFLNKNTLGDVTEKKQLDLLYDATANQTYYYVNYYFGEENLILKGETVISNNWKKVKHTYVYPKEDGSIETHYNFGNIIRREDTLHINSKTLLDGKLVEGASEIYYVGHNDLASLKFLIGTYCTFDNYTNTVAGEAIWEKCASKEDMEERVKDPRIPPYIAMEVRNKRIVNKSIVPTQFLEISNHSPYASIYESLTGTYEFNFMIDGAGVEQLKFKIAPNNYKMIPLTENVYFENDSLKLLNKGSVVHFSFDFTGIIAFDQVQIYFKTYFLKPNSEIQNGTFSGIDNENRLVNGEVRIQFKANVY
;
A
#
# COMPACT_ATOMS: atom_id res chain seq x y z
N MET A 1 -4.62 27.80 18.00
CA MET A 1 -5.25 27.02 16.92
C MET A 1 -6.71 27.43 16.80
N LYS A 2 -7.20 27.80 15.61
CA LYS A 2 -8.65 27.94 15.41
C LYS A 2 -9.27 26.55 15.50
N LYS A 3 -10.12 26.32 16.51
CA LYS A 3 -10.97 25.12 16.62
C LYS A 3 -11.80 25.05 15.35
N GLN A 4 -11.53 24.09 14.47
CA GLN A 4 -12.34 23.87 13.28
C GLN A 4 -13.52 22.99 13.71
N GLU A 5 -14.73 23.54 13.64
CA GLU A 5 -15.92 22.84 14.11
C GLU A 5 -16.19 21.62 13.23
N VAL A 6 -16.28 20.42 13.83
CA VAL A 6 -16.61 19.21 13.07
C VAL A 6 -18.03 19.37 12.51
N ASP A 7 -18.18 19.10 11.20
CA ASP A 7 -19.42 19.22 10.41
C ASP A 7 -20.57 18.33 10.93
N SER A 8 -20.29 17.52 11.93
CA SER A 8 -21.21 16.62 12.62
C SER A 8 -20.78 16.55 14.08
N LEU A 9 -21.70 16.28 14.99
CA LEU A 9 -21.42 16.22 16.42
C LEU A 9 -21.27 14.77 16.88
N PRO A 10 -20.03 14.24 16.98
CA PRO A 10 -19.78 12.99 17.69
C PRO A 10 -19.82 13.23 19.21
N LEU A 11 -20.71 12.51 19.90
CA LEU A 11 -20.78 12.48 21.36
C LEU A 11 -20.43 11.09 21.85
N THR A 12 -19.59 11.01 22.88
CA THR A 12 -19.46 9.80 23.68
C THR A 12 -20.81 9.41 24.27
N ALA A 13 -21.02 8.14 24.59
CA ALA A 13 -22.25 7.67 25.22
C ALA A 13 -22.61 8.47 26.49
N ALA A 14 -21.62 8.87 27.28
CA ALA A 14 -21.81 9.66 28.50
C ALA A 14 -22.40 11.06 28.20
N TYR A 15 -21.82 11.79 27.25
CA TYR A 15 -22.33 13.10 26.85
C TYR A 15 -23.64 13.03 26.08
N PHE A 16 -23.85 11.98 25.28
CA PHE A 16 -25.13 11.76 24.60
C PHE A 16 -26.26 11.51 25.60
N LYS A 17 -25.99 10.80 26.70
CA LYS A 17 -26.95 10.60 27.80
C LYS A 17 -27.38 11.93 28.41
N LEU A 18 -26.42 12.81 28.74
CA LEU A 18 -26.73 14.13 29.30
C LEU A 18 -27.54 14.99 28.33
N LEU A 19 -27.18 14.98 27.03
CA LEU A 19 -27.94 15.68 26.00
C LEU A 19 -29.39 15.19 25.94
N LEU A 20 -29.58 13.87 26.07
CA LEU A 20 -30.90 13.25 26.03
C LEU A 20 -31.74 13.59 27.26
N GLU A 21 -31.12 13.60 28.44
CA GLU A 21 -31.76 14.01 29.70
C GLU A 21 -32.18 15.48 29.66
N ASP A 22 -31.32 16.38 29.16
CA ASP A 22 -31.63 17.80 28.93
C ASP A 22 -32.80 17.95 27.95
N LEU A 23 -32.79 17.20 26.85
CA LEU A 23 -33.85 17.21 25.83
C LEU A 23 -35.21 16.79 26.42
N TYR A 24 -35.21 15.74 27.22
CA TYR A 24 -36.41 15.23 27.89
C TYR A 24 -36.94 16.18 28.96
N ALA A 25 -36.04 16.79 29.74
CA ALA A 25 -36.42 17.78 30.75
C ALA A 25 -37.03 19.01 30.09
N LYS A 26 -36.38 19.56 29.06
CA LYS A 26 -36.84 20.76 28.34
C LYS A 26 -38.19 20.55 27.67
N PHE A 27 -38.40 19.39 27.05
CA PHE A 27 -39.69 19.07 26.44
C PHE A 27 -40.82 18.99 27.47
N LYS A 28 -40.59 18.32 28.61
CA LYS A 28 -41.59 18.25 29.69
C LYS A 28 -41.92 19.64 30.26
N GLU A 29 -40.90 20.50 30.41
CA GLU A 29 -41.07 21.88 30.86
C GLU A 29 -41.94 22.69 29.88
N ASN A 30 -41.57 22.72 28.60
CA ASN A 30 -42.26 23.50 27.57
C ASN A 30 -43.75 23.14 27.44
N HIS A 31 -44.09 21.86 27.60
CA HIS A 31 -45.46 21.35 27.44
C HIS A 31 -46.17 21.04 28.76
N LYS A 32 -45.55 21.37 29.91
CA LYS A 32 -46.08 21.13 31.26
C LYS A 32 -46.53 19.68 31.49
N LEU A 33 -45.70 18.72 31.08
CA LEU A 33 -45.98 17.29 31.15
C LEU A 33 -45.32 16.64 32.37
N ASN A 34 -46.06 15.77 33.06
CA ASN A 34 -45.51 14.94 34.15
C ASN A 34 -44.65 13.77 33.61
N GLU A 35 -45.07 13.20 32.47
CA GLU A 35 -44.40 12.07 31.83
C GLU A 35 -44.20 12.32 30.33
N LEU A 36 -43.17 11.68 29.76
CA LEU A 36 -42.93 11.75 28.33
C LEU A 36 -43.97 10.91 27.56
N PRO A 37 -44.45 11.38 26.41
CA PRO A 37 -45.23 10.56 25.51
C PRO A 37 -44.45 9.32 25.04
N LYS A 38 -45.17 8.30 24.55
CA LYS A 38 -44.55 7.14 23.88
C LYS A 38 -43.63 7.60 22.75
N SER A 39 -42.59 6.83 22.46
CA SER A 39 -41.51 7.18 21.51
C SER A 39 -42.00 7.73 20.16
N MET A 40 -42.98 7.10 19.51
CA MET A 40 -43.55 7.59 18.24
C MET A 40 -44.17 8.98 18.37
N GLN A 41 -44.92 9.22 19.45
CA GLN A 41 -45.52 10.53 19.73
C GLN A 41 -44.45 11.55 20.13
N PHE A 42 -43.51 11.18 21.00
CA PHE A 42 -42.47 12.09 21.46
C PHE A 42 -41.59 12.56 20.30
N PHE A 43 -41.08 11.66 19.46
CA PHE A 43 -40.21 12.03 18.35
C PHE A 43 -40.95 12.52 17.10
N GLY A 44 -42.28 12.35 17.01
CA GLY A 44 -43.09 12.78 15.87
C GLY A 44 -42.81 11.99 14.59
N TYR A 45 -42.89 10.65 14.65
CA TYR A 45 -42.75 9.79 13.47
C TYR A 45 -43.77 8.63 13.48
N GLY A 46 -44.04 8.06 12.30
CA GLY A 46 -45.04 7.02 12.14
C GLY A 46 -46.47 7.56 12.33
N ASN A 47 -47.32 6.81 13.03
CA ASN A 47 -48.71 7.19 13.28
C ASN A 47 -48.87 8.04 14.56
N TYR A 48 -48.16 9.18 14.62
CA TYR A 48 -48.25 10.13 15.73
C TYR A 48 -49.39 11.14 15.49
N ASN A 49 -49.92 11.74 16.56
CA ASN A 49 -50.90 12.82 16.46
C ASN A 49 -50.18 14.18 16.46
N ALA A 50 -50.28 14.92 15.35
CA ALA A 50 -49.65 16.22 15.17
C ALA A 50 -50.26 17.34 16.04
N GLU A 51 -51.50 17.18 16.52
CA GLU A 51 -52.16 18.13 17.42
C GLU A 51 -51.68 17.98 18.87
N LYS A 52 -51.00 16.87 19.19
CA LYS A 52 -50.42 16.63 20.52
C LYS A 52 -48.94 17.04 20.54
N PRO A 53 -48.41 17.45 21.70
CA PRO A 53 -47.00 17.77 21.87
C PRO A 53 -46.08 16.69 21.29
N ASN A 54 -45.11 17.11 20.49
CA ASN A 54 -44.08 16.26 19.92
C ASN A 54 -42.83 17.09 19.59
N LEU A 55 -41.66 16.47 19.75
CA LEU A 55 -40.35 17.11 19.56
C LEU A 55 -40.14 17.56 18.11
N LYS A 56 -40.71 16.84 17.14
CA LYS A 56 -40.62 17.24 15.73
C LYS A 56 -41.20 18.64 15.54
N SER A 57 -42.42 18.88 15.99
CA SER A 57 -43.08 20.19 15.89
C SER A 57 -42.33 21.28 16.65
N ASP A 58 -41.79 20.97 17.84
CA ASP A 58 -40.95 21.91 18.60
C ASP A 58 -39.70 22.34 17.82
N LEU A 59 -39.00 21.38 17.21
CA LEU A 59 -37.80 21.67 16.43
C LEU A 59 -38.14 22.40 15.12
N GLU A 60 -39.24 22.06 14.46
CA GLU A 60 -39.74 22.76 13.26
C GLU A 60 -40.13 24.21 13.54
N GLN A 61 -40.48 24.58 14.78
CA GLN A 61 -40.72 25.98 15.17
C GLN A 61 -39.44 26.79 15.34
N ILE A 62 -38.31 26.12 15.58
CA ILE A 62 -36.99 26.77 15.74
C ILE A 62 -36.26 26.84 14.40
N GLY A 63 -36.40 25.81 13.56
CA GLY A 63 -35.80 25.73 12.23
C GLY A 63 -36.70 26.27 11.12
N SER A 64 -36.15 26.41 9.92
CA SER A 64 -36.90 26.70 8.69
C SER A 64 -37.31 25.45 7.91
N ASP A 65 -36.77 24.29 8.28
CA ASP A 65 -36.81 23.08 7.47
C ASP A 65 -37.57 21.93 8.15
N PHE A 66 -38.02 20.98 7.35
CA PHE A 66 -38.71 19.78 7.80
C PHE A 66 -37.83 18.91 8.72
N ILE A 67 -38.42 18.42 9.83
CA ILE A 67 -37.75 17.53 10.77
C ILE A 67 -38.19 16.08 10.54
N ASN A 68 -37.21 15.20 10.30
CA ASN A 68 -37.42 13.76 10.31
C ASN A 68 -37.30 13.21 11.74
N GLY A 69 -38.43 13.12 12.45
CA GLY A 69 -38.50 12.58 13.81
C GLY A 69 -37.86 11.20 14.00
N LYS A 70 -37.88 10.35 12.96
CA LYS A 70 -37.27 9.01 13.00
C LYS A 70 -35.75 9.08 13.17
N TYR A 71 -35.10 10.14 12.70
CA TYR A 71 -33.65 10.30 12.82
C TYR A 71 -33.18 10.32 14.27
N LEU A 72 -33.76 11.18 15.12
CA LEU A 72 -33.39 11.30 16.53
C LEU A 72 -33.73 10.01 17.30
N TYR A 73 -34.88 9.40 17.00
CA TYR A 73 -35.24 8.10 17.55
C TYR A 73 -34.18 7.03 17.21
N ASP A 74 -33.72 6.95 15.96
CA ASP A 74 -32.69 5.99 15.56
C ASP A 74 -31.37 6.22 16.30
N LYS A 75 -31.01 7.47 16.65
CA LYS A 75 -29.83 7.81 17.45
C LYS A 75 -29.97 7.37 18.91
N VAL A 76 -31.14 7.54 19.50
CA VAL A 76 -31.44 7.04 20.85
C VAL A 76 -31.44 5.52 20.88
N ARG A 77 -31.96 4.87 19.84
CA ARG A 77 -31.87 3.40 19.69
C ARG A 77 -30.41 2.93 19.56
N ASP A 78 -29.59 3.64 18.79
CA ASP A 78 -28.15 3.36 18.67
C ASP A 78 -27.44 3.45 20.03
N TYR A 79 -27.78 4.44 20.85
CA TYR A 79 -27.30 4.56 22.23
C TYR A 79 -27.71 3.37 23.11
N HIS A 80 -29.00 2.99 23.09
CA HIS A 80 -29.48 1.83 23.87
C HIS A 80 -28.91 0.49 23.41
N LYS A 81 -28.44 0.40 22.16
CA LYS A 81 -27.67 -0.76 21.65
C LYS A 81 -26.22 -0.79 22.12
N GLY A 82 -25.78 0.19 22.91
CA GLY A 82 -24.43 0.25 23.46
C GLY A 82 -23.38 0.83 22.51
N LYS A 83 -23.77 1.61 21.48
CA LYS A 83 -22.77 2.28 20.64
C LYS A 83 -21.97 3.28 21.48
N PRO A 84 -20.62 3.23 21.42
CA PRO A 84 -19.77 4.07 22.27
C PRO A 84 -19.76 5.55 21.86
N VAL A 85 -20.01 5.84 20.58
CA VAL A 85 -20.08 7.20 20.02
C VAL A 85 -21.35 7.35 19.19
N ILE A 86 -22.12 8.38 19.49
CA ILE A 86 -23.37 8.74 18.81
C ILE A 86 -23.14 10.03 18.03
N LYS A 87 -23.40 9.98 16.73
CA LYS A 87 -23.11 11.09 15.81
C LYS A 87 -24.39 11.74 15.33
N LEU A 88 -24.59 13.02 15.67
CA LEU A 88 -25.59 13.89 15.06
C LEU A 88 -24.99 14.58 13.83
N ASN A 89 -25.76 14.74 12.75
CA ASN A 89 -25.29 15.50 11.58
C ASN A 89 -25.33 17.01 11.87
N ARG A 90 -24.81 17.81 10.93
CA ARG A 90 -24.76 19.28 11.05
C ARG A 90 -26.10 19.90 11.45
N TYR A 91 -27.16 19.50 10.77
CA TYR A 91 -28.50 20.08 10.92
C TYR A 91 -29.10 19.74 12.29
N TYR A 92 -29.12 18.46 12.67
CA TYR A 92 -29.66 18.03 13.97
C TYR A 92 -28.80 18.50 15.14
N LYS A 93 -27.49 18.63 14.96
CA LYS A 93 -26.60 19.28 15.95
C LYS A 93 -27.08 20.71 16.24
N ALA A 94 -27.24 21.53 15.20
CA ALA A 94 -27.58 22.93 15.36
C ALA A 94 -28.95 23.09 16.04
N ILE A 95 -29.97 22.40 15.53
CA ILE A 95 -31.35 22.59 15.99
C ILE A 95 -31.57 22.05 17.41
N VAL A 96 -30.92 20.94 17.79
CA VAL A 96 -31.02 20.39 19.15
C VAL A 96 -30.31 21.30 20.15
N LEU A 97 -29.14 21.83 19.83
CA LEU A 97 -28.45 22.77 20.72
C LEU A 97 -29.26 24.06 20.92
N LEU A 98 -29.82 24.61 19.83
CA LEU A 98 -30.71 25.77 19.89
C LEU A 98 -31.96 25.52 20.74
N TYR A 99 -32.62 24.37 20.57
CA TYR A 99 -33.78 23.98 21.40
C TYR A 99 -33.45 23.92 22.89
N LEU A 100 -32.22 23.49 23.23
CA LEU A 100 -31.73 23.42 24.60
C LEU A 100 -31.20 24.76 25.14
N GLY A 101 -31.12 25.80 24.29
CA GLY A 101 -30.61 27.11 24.67
C GLY A 101 -29.08 27.21 24.73
N TYR A 102 -28.35 26.33 24.03
CA TYR A 102 -26.90 26.40 23.88
C TYR A 102 -26.52 27.03 22.54
N GLU A 103 -25.67 28.05 22.56
CA GLU A 103 -25.15 28.69 21.34
C GLU A 103 -24.07 27.85 20.66
N SER A 104 -23.40 26.99 21.43
CA SER A 104 -22.34 26.11 20.93
C SER A 104 -22.23 24.82 21.74
N ILE A 105 -21.54 23.82 21.17
CA ILE A 105 -21.22 22.60 21.90
C ILE A 105 -20.30 22.87 23.10
N ASP A 106 -19.38 23.84 22.99
CA ASP A 106 -18.49 24.21 24.10
C ASP A 106 -19.30 24.68 25.33
N GLN A 107 -20.41 25.42 25.14
CA GLN A 107 -21.29 25.82 26.24
C GLN A 107 -21.96 24.61 26.91
N PHE A 108 -22.45 23.65 26.12
CA PHE A 108 -23.05 22.43 26.64
C PHE A 108 -22.05 21.61 27.45
N LEU A 109 -20.82 21.43 26.95
CA LEU A 109 -19.77 20.68 27.65
C LEU A 109 -19.35 21.36 28.96
N ASN A 110 -19.16 22.68 28.95
CA ASN A 110 -18.74 23.43 30.13
C ASN A 110 -19.79 23.40 31.24
N LYS A 111 -21.09 23.33 30.90
CA LYS A 111 -22.18 23.18 31.87
C LYS A 111 -22.29 21.76 32.41
N ASN A 112 -21.83 20.76 31.64
CA ASN A 112 -21.98 19.34 31.91
C ASN A 112 -20.61 18.67 32.11
N THR A 113 -19.96 18.96 33.24
CA THR A 113 -18.65 18.37 33.56
C THR A 113 -18.80 16.93 34.04
N LEU A 114 -17.95 16.04 33.51
CA LEU A 114 -17.95 14.60 33.79
C LEU A 114 -16.57 14.08 34.24
N GLY A 115 -15.65 15.01 34.56
CA GLY A 115 -14.30 14.73 35.02
C GLY A 115 -13.30 14.52 33.88
N ASP A 116 -12.01 14.75 34.19
CA ASP A 116 -10.93 14.95 33.23
C ASP A 116 -10.81 13.88 32.14
N VAL A 117 -11.00 12.60 32.49
CA VAL A 117 -10.82 11.49 31.54
C VAL A 117 -11.94 11.42 30.50
N THR A 118 -13.18 11.64 30.93
CA THR A 118 -14.36 11.60 30.03
C THR A 118 -14.42 12.84 29.16
N GLU A 119 -14.11 14.00 29.75
CA GLU A 119 -13.98 15.29 29.05
C GLU A 119 -12.90 15.23 27.98
N LYS A 120 -11.70 14.72 28.31
CA LYS A 120 -10.62 14.57 27.33
C LYS A 120 -11.04 13.71 26.14
N LYS A 121 -11.66 12.55 26.38
CA LYS A 121 -12.17 11.68 25.30
C LYS A 121 -13.21 12.40 24.42
N GLN A 122 -14.06 13.23 25.00
CA GLN A 122 -15.06 13.99 24.25
C GLN A 122 -14.42 15.13 23.45
N LEU A 123 -13.45 15.83 24.01
CA LEU A 123 -12.72 16.90 23.34
C LEU A 123 -11.88 16.36 22.17
N ASP A 124 -11.24 15.20 22.32
CA ASP A 124 -10.48 14.52 21.25
C ASP A 124 -11.38 14.17 20.05
N LEU A 125 -12.66 13.83 20.29
CA LEU A 125 -13.64 13.57 19.22
C LEU A 125 -14.08 14.86 18.48
N LEU A 126 -14.10 16.00 19.18
CA LEU A 126 -14.63 17.27 18.66
C LEU A 126 -13.56 18.16 18.05
N TYR A 127 -12.33 18.04 18.53
CA TYR A 127 -11.21 18.88 18.14
C TYR A 127 -10.02 17.98 17.87
N ASP A 128 -10.07 17.25 16.74
CA ASP A 128 -8.93 16.47 16.28
C ASP A 128 -7.80 17.45 15.90
N ALA A 129 -6.91 17.69 16.86
CA ALA A 129 -5.73 18.55 16.70
C ALA A 129 -4.81 18.08 15.56
N THR A 130 -4.95 16.83 15.11
CA THR A 130 -4.14 16.22 14.07
C THR A 130 -4.81 16.23 12.70
N ALA A 131 -6.11 16.56 12.58
CA ALA A 131 -6.90 16.40 11.35
C ALA A 131 -6.33 17.09 10.10
N ASN A 132 -5.55 18.17 10.29
CA ASN A 132 -4.94 18.96 9.21
C ASN A 132 -3.41 18.80 9.13
N GLN A 133 -2.83 17.80 9.81
CA GLN A 133 -1.40 17.54 9.72
C GLN A 133 -1.00 17.21 8.28
N THR A 134 0.11 17.81 7.87
CA THR A 134 0.73 17.62 6.57
C THR A 134 2.13 17.09 6.77
N TYR A 135 2.53 16.13 5.94
CA TYR A 135 3.83 15.48 5.98
C TYR A 135 4.47 15.57 4.60
N TYR A 136 5.79 15.73 4.58
CA TYR A 136 6.59 15.93 3.38
C TYR A 136 7.59 14.80 3.24
N TYR A 137 7.72 14.26 2.05
CA TYR A 137 8.63 13.18 1.74
C TYR A 137 9.29 13.41 0.38
N VAL A 138 10.54 12.96 0.23
CA VAL A 138 11.12 12.70 -1.10
C VAL A 138 10.78 11.27 -1.47
N ASN A 139 10.19 11.03 -2.65
CA ASN A 139 10.05 9.69 -3.19
C ASN A 139 11.21 9.37 -4.14
N TYR A 140 11.68 8.13 -4.08
CA TYR A 140 12.73 7.58 -4.92
C TYR A 140 12.23 6.30 -5.57
N TYR A 141 12.46 6.15 -6.86
CA TYR A 141 12.11 4.94 -7.60
C TYR A 141 13.03 4.78 -8.81
N PHE A 142 13.17 3.54 -9.30
CA PHE A 142 13.88 3.28 -10.53
C PHE A 142 12.93 3.48 -11.71
N GLY A 143 13.22 4.47 -12.54
CA GLY A 143 12.33 4.97 -13.58
C GLY A 143 12.81 4.64 -14.98
N GLU A 144 12.40 5.50 -15.90
CA GLU A 144 12.75 5.47 -17.32
C GLU A 144 14.27 5.63 -17.51
N GLU A 145 14.77 5.22 -18.68
CA GLU A 145 16.19 5.35 -19.05
C GLU A 145 17.18 4.65 -18.10
N ASN A 146 16.70 3.74 -17.24
CA ASN A 146 17.49 3.06 -16.22
C ASN A 146 18.10 4.01 -15.17
N LEU A 147 17.39 5.09 -14.86
CA LEU A 147 17.79 6.09 -13.88
C LEU A 147 16.98 5.96 -12.58
N ILE A 148 17.57 6.38 -11.47
CA ILE A 148 16.82 6.59 -10.23
C ILE A 148 16.26 7.99 -10.27
N LEU A 149 14.94 8.10 -10.22
CA LEU A 149 14.22 9.35 -10.26
C LEU A 149 13.75 9.74 -8.86
N LYS A 150 13.56 11.06 -8.69
CA LYS A 150 13.08 11.66 -7.47
C LYS A 150 11.79 12.43 -7.71
N GLY A 151 11.04 12.60 -6.65
CA GLY A 151 9.91 13.50 -6.64
C GLY A 151 9.53 13.93 -5.24
N GLU A 152 8.51 14.77 -5.19
CA GLU A 152 7.91 15.27 -3.98
C GLU A 152 6.69 14.43 -3.64
N THR A 153 6.52 14.11 -2.37
CA THR A 153 5.32 13.45 -1.87
C THR A 153 4.79 14.23 -0.67
N VAL A 154 3.58 14.76 -0.83
CA VAL A 154 2.90 15.53 0.21
C VAL A 154 1.68 14.77 0.69
N ILE A 155 1.69 14.36 1.96
CA ILE A 155 0.55 13.73 2.61
C ILE A 155 -0.19 14.79 3.40
N SER A 156 -1.51 14.90 3.21
CA SER A 156 -2.33 15.91 3.86
C SER A 156 -3.59 15.32 4.50
N ASN A 157 -4.21 16.14 5.35
CA ASN A 157 -5.42 15.79 6.10
C ASN A 157 -5.25 14.55 6.98
N ASN A 158 -4.10 14.44 7.65
CA ASN A 158 -3.73 13.30 8.49
C ASN A 158 -3.82 11.95 7.76
N TRP A 159 -3.00 11.76 6.73
CA TRP A 159 -2.93 10.51 5.97
C TRP A 159 -4.23 10.13 5.25
N LYS A 160 -5.00 11.12 4.78
CA LYS A 160 -6.18 10.89 3.94
C LYS A 160 -5.93 11.15 2.46
N LYS A 161 -5.05 12.10 2.16
CA LYS A 161 -4.77 12.56 0.80
C LYS A 161 -3.27 12.54 0.56
N VAL A 162 -2.88 12.25 -0.67
CA VAL A 162 -1.50 12.33 -1.13
C VAL A 162 -1.42 13.09 -2.44
N LYS A 163 -0.34 13.83 -2.62
CA LYS A 163 0.05 14.43 -3.88
C LYS A 163 1.49 14.00 -4.17
N HIS A 164 1.70 13.38 -5.33
CA HIS A 164 3.03 13.13 -5.88
C HIS A 164 3.33 14.18 -6.95
N THR A 165 4.52 14.76 -6.89
CA THR A 165 5.11 15.56 -7.97
C THR A 165 6.34 14.82 -8.46
N TYR A 166 6.26 14.20 -9.63
CA TYR A 166 7.41 13.55 -10.26
C TYR A 166 8.25 14.60 -10.98
N VAL A 167 9.57 14.53 -10.80
CA VAL A 167 10.51 15.54 -11.28
C VAL A 167 11.48 14.92 -12.27
N TYR A 168 11.45 15.40 -13.51
CA TYR A 168 12.27 14.91 -14.62
C TYR A 168 13.22 16.03 -15.07
N PRO A 169 14.47 16.04 -14.58
CA PRO A 169 15.47 16.98 -15.06
C PRO A 169 15.87 16.65 -16.51
N LYS A 170 15.94 17.67 -17.36
CA LYS A 170 16.36 17.57 -18.77
C LYS A 170 17.81 18.00 -18.94
N GLU A 171 18.42 17.58 -20.04
CA GLU A 171 19.82 17.92 -20.38
C GLU A 171 20.04 19.44 -20.54
N ASP A 172 19.00 20.18 -20.95
CA ASP A 172 19.03 21.65 -21.09
C ASP A 172 18.93 22.41 -19.76
N GLY A 173 18.86 21.69 -18.63
CA GLY A 173 18.70 22.24 -17.29
C GLY A 173 17.27 22.59 -16.91
N SER A 174 16.29 22.39 -17.81
CA SER A 174 14.88 22.52 -17.47
C SER A 174 14.37 21.32 -16.68
N ILE A 175 13.24 21.50 -15.98
CA ILE A 175 12.61 20.46 -15.17
C ILE A 175 11.18 20.28 -15.66
N GLU A 176 10.84 19.06 -16.04
CA GLU A 176 9.46 18.66 -16.32
C GLU A 176 8.83 18.05 -15.07
N THR A 177 7.57 18.43 -14.77
CA THR A 177 6.86 17.96 -13.58
C THR A 177 5.52 17.33 -13.95
N HIS A 178 5.25 16.18 -13.32
CA HIS A 178 3.99 15.45 -13.47
C HIS A 178 3.32 15.27 -12.11
N TYR A 179 2.00 15.47 -12.06
CA TYR A 179 1.25 15.49 -10.80
C TYR A 179 0.25 14.35 -10.72
N ASN A 180 0.33 13.60 -9.62
CA ASN A 180 -0.67 12.60 -9.25
C ASN A 180 -1.34 12.97 -7.93
N PHE A 181 -2.66 12.81 -7.87
CA PHE A 181 -3.46 13.09 -6.68
C PHE A 181 -4.15 11.82 -6.23
N GLY A 182 -3.91 11.40 -4.99
CA GLY A 182 -4.42 10.14 -4.46
C GLY A 182 -5.16 10.26 -3.14
N ASN A 183 -5.91 9.21 -2.85
CA ASN A 183 -6.46 8.95 -1.53
C ASN A 183 -5.64 7.86 -0.84
N ILE A 184 -5.39 8.03 0.45
CA ILE A 184 -4.73 7.01 1.27
C ILE A 184 -5.80 6.28 2.08
N ILE A 185 -5.75 4.96 2.05
CA ILE A 185 -6.61 4.08 2.86
C ILE A 185 -5.69 3.14 3.63
N ARG A 186 -5.69 3.27 4.97
CA ARG A 186 -5.00 2.29 5.83
C ARG A 186 -5.85 1.03 5.95
N ARG A 187 -5.23 -0.13 5.74
CA ARG A 187 -5.80 -1.46 5.98
C ARG A 187 -4.83 -2.22 6.88
N GLU A 188 -5.17 -2.31 8.16
CA GLU A 188 -4.29 -2.92 9.17
C GLU A 188 -2.87 -2.32 9.12
N ASP A 189 -1.92 -3.10 8.64
CA ASP A 189 -0.49 -2.81 8.59
C ASP A 189 -0.02 -2.30 7.23
N THR A 190 -0.94 -2.01 6.30
CA THR A 190 -0.63 -1.46 4.99
C THR A 190 -1.36 -0.15 4.70
N LEU A 191 -0.74 0.68 3.87
CA LEU A 191 -1.36 1.83 3.24
C LEU A 191 -1.61 1.51 1.77
N HIS A 192 -2.84 1.71 1.33
CA HIS A 192 -3.23 1.60 -0.06
C HIS A 192 -3.47 2.99 -0.62
N ILE A 193 -2.88 3.26 -1.77
CA ILE A 193 -2.97 4.54 -2.45
C ILE A 193 -3.43 4.29 -3.87
N ASN A 194 -4.52 4.94 -4.24
CA ASN A 194 -4.96 5.00 -5.63
C ASN A 194 -4.93 6.48 -6.02
N SER A 195 -4.15 6.77 -7.05
CA SER A 195 -3.93 8.12 -7.55
C SER A 195 -4.59 8.34 -8.90
N LYS A 196 -4.83 9.60 -9.21
CA LYS A 196 -5.32 10.08 -10.49
C LYS A 196 -4.32 11.04 -11.09
N THR A 197 -4.10 10.93 -12.39
CA THR A 197 -3.22 11.80 -13.15
C THR A 197 -4.07 12.77 -13.97
N LEU A 198 -3.65 14.03 -14.08
CA LEU A 198 -4.31 15.00 -14.94
C LEU A 198 -3.77 14.88 -16.37
N LEU A 199 -4.59 14.36 -17.28
CA LEU A 199 -4.29 14.28 -18.71
C LEU A 199 -5.36 15.07 -19.48
N ASP A 200 -4.93 16.02 -20.32
CA ASP A 200 -5.81 16.86 -21.16
C ASP A 200 -6.99 17.51 -20.40
N GLY A 201 -6.72 17.97 -19.18
CA GLY A 201 -7.73 18.59 -18.31
C GLY A 201 -8.72 17.61 -17.65
N LYS A 202 -8.56 16.29 -17.86
CA LYS A 202 -9.35 15.24 -17.21
C LYS A 202 -8.51 14.42 -16.24
N LEU A 203 -9.09 14.09 -15.10
CA LEU A 203 -8.48 13.15 -14.16
C LEU A 203 -8.74 11.72 -14.62
N VAL A 204 -7.68 11.04 -15.03
CA VAL A 204 -7.70 9.61 -15.36
C VAL A 204 -7.16 8.81 -14.18
N GLU A 205 -7.44 7.50 -14.14
CA GLU A 205 -6.78 6.61 -13.18
C GLU A 205 -5.27 6.61 -13.43
N GLY A 206 -4.51 6.80 -12.36
CA GLY A 206 -3.05 6.91 -12.37
C GLY A 206 -2.40 5.67 -11.75
N ALA A 207 -1.52 5.89 -10.78
CA ALA A 207 -0.81 4.82 -10.09
C ALA A 207 -1.63 4.17 -8.96
N SER A 208 -1.40 2.89 -8.72
CA SER A 208 -1.80 2.16 -7.52
C SER A 208 -0.56 1.76 -6.72
N GLU A 209 -0.56 2.05 -5.43
CA GLU A 209 0.61 1.86 -4.58
C GLU A 209 0.22 1.22 -3.24
N ILE A 210 1.12 0.39 -2.70
CA ILE A 210 0.94 -0.27 -1.41
C ILE A 210 2.23 -0.14 -0.61
N TYR A 211 2.12 0.38 0.61
CA TYR A 211 3.24 0.54 1.54
C TYR A 211 2.99 -0.24 2.83
N TYR A 212 3.99 -0.98 3.30
CA TYR A 212 3.92 -1.64 4.60
C TYR A 212 4.32 -0.66 5.72
N VAL A 213 3.49 -0.55 6.75
CA VAL A 213 3.68 0.36 7.88
C VAL A 213 3.69 -0.35 9.23
N GLY A 214 3.24 -1.61 9.29
CA GLY A 214 3.10 -2.35 10.54
C GLY A 214 2.13 -1.67 11.52
N HIS A 215 2.28 -1.99 12.81
CA HIS A 215 1.52 -1.39 13.90
C HIS A 215 2.03 0.00 14.32
N ASN A 216 2.94 0.61 13.56
CA ASN A 216 3.54 1.89 13.91
C ASN A 216 2.55 3.06 13.80
N ASP A 217 2.86 4.12 14.54
CA ASP A 217 2.24 5.42 14.31
C ASP A 217 2.78 6.03 13.01
N LEU A 218 1.89 6.35 12.08
CA LEU A 218 2.24 6.86 10.76
C LEU A 218 3.03 8.16 10.84
N ALA A 219 2.72 9.01 11.81
CA ALA A 219 3.42 10.28 12.01
C ALA A 219 4.91 10.08 12.37
N SER A 220 5.27 8.94 12.95
CA SER A 220 6.65 8.65 13.38
C SER A 220 7.54 8.06 12.29
N LEU A 221 6.96 7.58 11.19
CA LEU A 221 7.68 6.86 10.14
C LEU A 221 8.64 7.79 9.39
N LYS A 222 9.93 7.45 9.43
CA LYS A 222 10.97 8.17 8.68
C LYS A 222 11.11 7.69 7.24
N PHE A 223 10.86 6.40 7.03
CA PHE A 223 10.93 5.75 5.73
C PHE A 223 9.67 4.94 5.50
N LEU A 224 9.20 4.93 4.25
CA LEU A 224 8.19 4.01 3.75
C LEU A 224 8.77 3.31 2.54
N ILE A 225 8.69 1.99 2.53
CA ILE A 225 9.08 1.17 1.38
C ILE A 225 7.82 0.46 0.91
N GLY A 226 7.55 0.53 -0.38
CA GLY A 226 6.34 -0.02 -0.94
C GLY A 226 6.48 -0.29 -2.43
N THR A 227 5.42 -0.84 -2.99
CA THR A 227 5.36 -1.17 -4.41
C THR A 227 4.36 -0.28 -5.12
N TYR A 228 4.68 0.11 -6.34
CA TYR A 228 3.78 0.85 -7.22
C TYR A 228 3.48 0.06 -8.50
N CYS A 229 2.35 0.37 -9.12
CA CYS A 229 1.97 -0.03 -10.47
C CYS A 229 1.38 1.17 -11.20
N THR A 230 1.89 1.48 -12.40
CA THR A 230 1.49 2.66 -13.18
C THR A 230 1.81 2.51 -14.67
N PHE A 231 1.68 3.58 -15.43
CA PHE A 231 2.11 3.69 -16.83
C PHE A 231 3.32 4.61 -16.93
N ASP A 232 4.30 4.25 -17.77
CA ASP A 232 5.43 5.13 -18.07
C ASP A 232 5.14 6.11 -19.21
N ASN A 233 6.09 7.00 -19.50
CA ASN A 233 5.99 8.00 -20.57
C ASN A 233 5.85 7.40 -21.98
N TYR A 234 6.13 6.10 -22.14
CA TYR A 234 5.93 5.35 -23.39
C TYR A 234 4.64 4.52 -23.35
N THR A 235 3.77 4.79 -22.38
CA THR A 235 2.49 4.10 -22.12
C THR A 235 2.63 2.63 -21.72
N ASN A 236 3.83 2.13 -21.41
CA ASN A 236 4.02 0.76 -20.92
C ASN A 236 3.45 0.62 -19.52
N THR A 237 2.82 -0.52 -19.22
CA THR A 237 2.51 -0.88 -17.84
C THR A 237 3.79 -1.21 -17.09
N VAL A 238 3.99 -0.60 -15.94
CA VAL A 238 5.19 -0.78 -15.12
C VAL A 238 4.83 -1.02 -13.66
N ALA A 239 5.67 -1.79 -12.99
CA ALA A 239 5.59 -1.99 -11.55
C ALA A 239 7.00 -1.94 -10.95
N GLY A 240 7.11 -1.55 -9.69
CA GLY A 240 8.40 -1.55 -9.03
C GLY A 240 8.32 -1.16 -7.56
N GLU A 241 9.50 -1.02 -6.96
CA GLU A 241 9.64 -0.56 -5.59
C GLU A 241 9.90 0.96 -5.53
N ALA A 242 9.30 1.62 -4.55
CA ALA A 242 9.51 3.02 -4.25
C ALA A 242 9.80 3.21 -2.75
N ILE A 243 10.69 4.15 -2.46
CA ILE A 243 11.03 4.54 -1.09
C ILE A 243 10.64 5.99 -0.88
N TRP A 244 9.91 6.28 0.19
CA TRP A 244 9.67 7.64 0.66
C TRP A 244 10.51 7.92 1.89
N GLU A 245 11.25 9.02 1.86
CA GLU A 245 12.03 9.49 2.99
C GLU A 245 11.45 10.80 3.53
N LYS A 246 11.12 10.81 4.82
CA LYS A 246 10.44 11.94 5.47
C LYS A 246 11.37 13.15 5.61
N CYS A 247 10.85 14.32 5.27
CA CYS A 247 11.51 15.61 5.40
C CYS A 247 11.06 16.34 6.67
N ALA A 248 11.89 17.26 7.14
CA ALA A 248 11.59 18.11 8.29
C ALA A 248 10.54 19.19 7.96
N SER A 249 10.56 19.70 6.74
CA SER A 249 9.62 20.72 6.25
C SER A 249 9.40 20.59 4.74
N LYS A 250 8.53 21.46 4.20
CA LYS A 250 8.30 21.58 2.77
C LYS A 250 9.55 22.05 2.04
N GLU A 251 10.24 23.04 2.60
CA GLU A 251 11.45 23.65 2.04
C GLU A 251 12.60 22.62 1.96
N ASP A 252 12.77 21.80 3.00
CA ASP A 252 13.73 20.68 3.02
C ASP A 252 13.44 19.67 1.89
N MET A 253 12.17 19.30 1.69
CA MET A 253 11.76 18.42 0.59
C MET A 253 12.10 19.03 -0.78
N GLU A 254 11.74 20.29 -1.01
CA GLU A 254 12.00 20.99 -2.28
C GLU A 254 13.50 21.13 -2.58
N GLU A 255 14.34 21.37 -1.56
CA GLU A 255 15.79 21.43 -1.70
C GLU A 255 16.37 20.05 -2.07
N ARG A 256 15.98 19.00 -1.34
CA ARG A 256 16.48 17.63 -1.54
C ARG A 256 16.09 17.01 -2.88
N VAL A 257 14.93 17.37 -3.43
CA VAL A 257 14.48 16.92 -4.75
C VAL A 257 15.32 17.55 -5.86
N LYS A 258 15.71 18.83 -5.71
CA LYS A 258 16.52 19.57 -6.70
C LYS A 258 18.00 19.18 -6.70
N ASP A 259 18.53 18.68 -5.57
CA ASP A 259 19.87 18.09 -5.55
C ASP A 259 19.93 16.93 -6.55
N PRO A 260 20.88 16.81 -7.49
CA PRO A 260 20.95 15.65 -8.39
C PRO A 260 21.40 14.35 -7.69
N ARG A 261 21.98 14.44 -6.49
CA ARG A 261 22.55 13.28 -5.79
C ARG A 261 21.46 12.34 -5.25
N ILE A 262 21.68 11.05 -5.45
CA ILE A 262 20.88 9.97 -4.86
C ILE A 262 21.67 9.39 -3.69
N PRO A 263 21.08 9.25 -2.49
CA PRO A 263 21.75 8.59 -1.37
C PRO A 263 22.11 7.13 -1.73
N PRO A 264 23.35 6.66 -1.46
CA PRO A 264 23.76 5.31 -1.84
C PRO A 264 22.89 4.19 -1.25
N TYR A 265 22.41 4.35 -0.01
CA TYR A 265 21.53 3.36 0.63
C TYR A 265 20.16 3.24 -0.08
N ILE A 266 19.65 4.32 -0.67
CA ILE A 266 18.45 4.27 -1.51
C ILE A 266 18.78 3.57 -2.82
N ALA A 267 19.90 3.95 -3.45
CA ALA A 267 20.28 3.41 -4.75
C ALA A 267 20.52 1.90 -4.74
N MET A 268 21.10 1.37 -3.67
CA MET A 268 21.29 -0.08 -3.49
C MET A 268 19.96 -0.83 -3.46
N GLU A 269 18.91 -0.23 -2.91
CA GLU A 269 17.62 -0.89 -2.74
C GLU A 269 16.76 -0.82 -4.01
N VAL A 270 16.56 0.39 -4.58
CA VAL A 270 15.59 0.56 -5.68
C VAL A 270 16.14 0.18 -7.06
N ARG A 271 17.47 0.14 -7.23
CA ARG A 271 18.08 -0.07 -8.56
C ARG A 271 17.69 -1.43 -9.12
N ASN A 272 17.28 -1.43 -10.39
CA ASN A 272 16.82 -2.63 -11.12
C ASN A 272 15.57 -3.31 -10.51
N LYS A 273 14.82 -2.67 -9.60
CA LYS A 273 13.56 -3.17 -9.05
C LYS A 273 12.32 -2.74 -9.86
N ARG A 274 12.51 -2.38 -11.14
CA ARG A 274 11.43 -1.97 -12.07
C ARG A 274 11.16 -3.10 -13.07
N ILE A 275 9.89 -3.47 -13.18
CA ILE A 275 9.36 -4.39 -14.18
C ILE A 275 8.63 -3.56 -15.25
N VAL A 276 8.91 -3.85 -16.51
CA VAL A 276 8.28 -3.18 -17.65
C VAL A 276 7.58 -4.22 -18.51
N ASN A 277 6.28 -4.05 -18.68
CA ASN A 277 5.50 -4.80 -19.65
C ASN A 277 5.14 -3.89 -20.82
N LYS A 278 5.67 -4.23 -22.00
CA LYS A 278 5.54 -3.41 -23.19
C LYS A 278 4.09 -3.28 -23.62
N SER A 279 3.69 -2.10 -24.08
CA SER A 279 2.35 -1.85 -24.64
C SER A 279 2.20 -2.40 -26.05
N ILE A 280 2.38 -3.71 -26.20
CA ILE A 280 2.19 -4.47 -27.42
C ILE A 280 1.27 -5.63 -27.09
N VAL A 281 0.23 -5.82 -27.90
CA VAL A 281 -0.66 -6.98 -27.80
C VAL A 281 -0.14 -8.07 -28.74
N PRO A 282 0.44 -9.17 -28.23
CA PRO A 282 0.98 -10.23 -29.08
C PRO A 282 -0.15 -10.98 -29.78
N THR A 283 0.03 -11.29 -31.06
CA THR A 283 -0.92 -12.08 -31.88
C THR A 283 -0.52 -13.54 -32.03
N GLN A 284 0.75 -13.85 -31.75
CA GLN A 284 1.33 -15.19 -31.77
C GLN A 284 2.36 -15.34 -30.65
N PHE A 285 2.71 -16.59 -30.30
CA PHE A 285 3.61 -16.85 -29.17
C PHE A 285 5.00 -16.24 -29.35
N LEU A 286 5.48 -16.08 -30.59
CA LEU A 286 6.79 -15.48 -30.89
C LEU A 286 6.87 -14.00 -30.49
N GLU A 287 5.74 -13.32 -30.38
CA GLU A 287 5.65 -11.89 -30.04
C GLU A 287 5.56 -11.64 -28.53
N ILE A 288 5.37 -12.69 -27.71
CA ILE A 288 5.26 -12.58 -26.24
C ILE A 288 6.55 -12.00 -25.64
N SER A 289 7.70 -12.38 -26.19
CA SER A 289 9.02 -12.01 -25.70
C SER A 289 10.09 -12.25 -26.76
N ASN A 290 11.20 -11.51 -26.70
CA ASN A 290 12.39 -11.78 -27.50
C ASN A 290 13.06 -13.13 -27.19
N HIS A 291 12.65 -13.81 -26.12
CA HIS A 291 13.08 -15.18 -25.78
C HIS A 291 12.23 -16.27 -26.44
N SER A 292 11.00 -15.96 -26.87
CA SER A 292 10.02 -16.93 -27.37
C SER A 292 10.48 -17.76 -28.57
N PRO A 293 11.30 -17.23 -29.52
CA PRO A 293 11.87 -18.04 -30.60
C PRO A 293 12.74 -19.23 -30.13
N TYR A 294 13.15 -19.25 -28.87
CA TYR A 294 13.98 -20.30 -28.28
C TYR A 294 13.20 -21.25 -27.36
N ALA A 295 11.86 -21.22 -27.41
CA ALA A 295 11.00 -22.04 -26.54
C ALA A 295 11.28 -23.54 -26.65
N SER A 296 11.54 -24.06 -27.87
CA SER A 296 11.88 -25.48 -28.06
C SER A 296 13.21 -25.88 -27.42
N ILE A 297 14.19 -24.97 -27.38
CA ILE A 297 15.44 -25.17 -26.67
C ILE A 297 15.16 -25.19 -25.16
N TYR A 298 14.30 -24.29 -24.68
CA TYR A 298 13.95 -24.21 -23.27
C TYR A 298 13.22 -25.48 -22.79
N GLU A 299 12.32 -26.01 -23.61
CA GLU A 299 11.65 -27.31 -23.37
C GLU A 299 12.65 -28.48 -23.27
N SER A 300 13.68 -28.49 -24.13
CA SER A 300 14.73 -29.54 -24.10
C SER A 300 15.63 -29.49 -22.86
N LEU A 301 15.57 -28.42 -22.05
CA LEU A 301 16.32 -28.34 -20.79
C LEU A 301 15.70 -29.18 -19.68
N THR A 302 14.49 -29.70 -19.86
CA THR A 302 13.83 -30.52 -18.84
C THR A 302 14.48 -31.90 -18.74
N GLY A 303 14.78 -32.35 -17.51
CA GLY A 303 15.49 -33.60 -17.29
C GLY A 303 16.26 -33.63 -15.99
N THR A 304 17.11 -34.64 -15.83
CA THR A 304 18.01 -34.80 -14.68
C THR A 304 19.43 -34.39 -15.08
N TYR A 305 20.04 -33.54 -14.27
CA TYR A 305 21.42 -33.08 -14.42
C TYR A 305 22.28 -33.64 -13.28
N GLU A 306 23.50 -33.98 -13.62
CA GLU A 306 24.57 -34.28 -12.68
C GLU A 306 25.81 -33.48 -13.09
N PHE A 307 26.14 -32.50 -12.27
CA PHE A 307 27.28 -31.62 -12.41
C PHE A 307 28.41 -32.11 -11.51
N ASN A 308 29.59 -32.24 -12.08
CA ASN A 308 30.82 -32.59 -11.37
C ASN A 308 31.81 -31.44 -11.55
N PHE A 309 31.95 -30.62 -10.51
CA PHE A 309 32.80 -29.44 -10.51
C PHE A 309 34.24 -29.85 -10.26
N MET A 310 35.13 -29.45 -11.16
CA MET A 310 36.57 -29.63 -10.99
C MET A 310 37.13 -28.40 -10.27
N ILE A 311 37.36 -28.52 -8.97
CA ILE A 311 37.88 -27.41 -8.15
C ILE A 311 39.36 -27.65 -7.90
N ASP A 312 40.19 -26.67 -8.28
CA ASP A 312 41.63 -26.73 -8.08
C ASP A 312 41.96 -26.91 -6.59
N GLY A 313 42.66 -28.00 -6.24
CA GLY A 313 43.12 -28.28 -4.88
C GLY A 313 42.06 -28.83 -3.91
N ALA A 314 40.76 -28.81 -4.25
CA ALA A 314 39.67 -29.26 -3.38
C ALA A 314 38.98 -30.57 -3.85
N GLY A 315 39.29 -31.04 -5.05
CA GLY A 315 38.75 -32.29 -5.60
C GLY A 315 37.52 -32.09 -6.48
N VAL A 316 36.69 -33.14 -6.60
CA VAL A 316 35.47 -33.11 -7.41
C VAL A 316 34.25 -32.97 -6.50
N GLU A 317 33.50 -31.88 -6.66
CA GLU A 317 32.23 -31.69 -5.98
C GLU A 317 31.08 -32.08 -6.91
N GLN A 318 30.04 -32.73 -6.39
CA GLN A 318 28.91 -33.21 -7.20
C GLN A 318 27.59 -32.53 -6.81
N LEU A 319 26.89 -32.01 -7.81
CA LEU A 319 25.51 -31.53 -7.68
C LEU A 319 24.59 -32.29 -8.63
N LYS A 320 23.53 -32.88 -8.09
CA LYS A 320 22.49 -33.55 -8.86
C LYS A 320 21.16 -32.84 -8.64
N PHE A 321 20.43 -32.58 -9.71
CA PHE A 321 19.11 -31.97 -9.64
C PHE A 321 18.27 -32.37 -10.86
N LYS A 322 16.97 -32.07 -10.81
CA LYS A 322 16.08 -32.24 -11.97
C LYS A 322 15.29 -30.97 -12.24
N ILE A 323 14.96 -30.74 -13.51
CA ILE A 323 14.02 -29.73 -13.96
C ILE A 323 12.72 -30.44 -14.34
N ALA A 324 11.67 -30.20 -13.56
CA ALA A 324 10.37 -30.82 -13.78
C ALA A 324 9.69 -30.19 -15.02
N PRO A 325 9.16 -30.99 -15.96
CA PRO A 325 8.75 -30.42 -17.24
C PRO A 325 7.38 -29.72 -17.21
N ASN A 326 6.56 -30.00 -16.19
CA ASN A 326 5.21 -29.44 -16.09
C ASN A 326 5.18 -28.03 -15.46
N ASN A 327 6.23 -27.65 -14.73
CA ASN A 327 6.30 -26.37 -14.02
C ASN A 327 7.70 -25.75 -14.00
N TYR A 328 8.67 -26.37 -14.68
CA TYR A 328 10.07 -25.93 -14.79
C TYR A 328 10.79 -25.73 -13.46
N LYS A 329 10.26 -26.28 -12.35
CA LYS A 329 10.89 -26.19 -11.04
C LYS A 329 12.19 -27.00 -11.03
N MET A 330 13.28 -26.38 -10.59
CA MET A 330 14.53 -27.07 -10.30
C MET A 330 14.45 -27.70 -8.91
N ILE A 331 14.75 -28.99 -8.82
CA ILE A 331 14.61 -29.77 -7.58
C ILE A 331 15.96 -30.45 -7.31
N PRO A 332 16.65 -30.09 -6.21
CA PRO A 332 17.89 -30.76 -5.83
C PRO A 332 17.62 -32.24 -5.54
N LEU A 333 18.55 -33.08 -5.96
CA LEU A 333 18.57 -34.53 -5.72
C LEU A 333 19.79 -34.95 -4.89
N THR A 334 20.79 -34.07 -4.74
CA THR A 334 21.87 -34.24 -3.75
C THR A 334 21.30 -34.15 -2.34
N GLU A 335 21.72 -35.07 -1.47
CA GLU A 335 21.28 -35.12 -0.07
C GLU A 335 21.73 -33.88 0.70
N ASN A 336 20.88 -33.35 1.59
CA ASN A 336 21.18 -32.19 2.43
C ASN A 336 21.58 -30.91 1.67
N VAL A 337 21.13 -30.75 0.42
CA VAL A 337 21.31 -29.54 -0.39
C VAL A 337 19.94 -28.96 -0.76
N TYR A 338 19.78 -27.65 -0.55
CA TYR A 338 18.60 -26.87 -0.91
C TYR A 338 19.00 -25.68 -1.79
N PHE A 339 18.11 -25.28 -2.70
CA PHE A 339 18.28 -24.06 -3.51
C PHE A 339 17.48 -22.93 -2.87
N GLU A 340 18.19 -21.95 -2.32
CA GLU A 340 17.57 -20.73 -1.77
C GLU A 340 17.02 -19.86 -2.90
N ASN A 341 17.84 -19.68 -3.95
CA ASN A 341 17.45 -19.10 -5.21
C ASN A 341 18.01 -19.94 -6.36
N ASP A 342 17.21 -20.13 -7.41
CA ASP A 342 17.65 -20.73 -8.66
C ASP A 342 17.19 -19.88 -9.85
N SER A 343 18.03 -19.82 -10.89
CA SER A 343 17.63 -19.22 -12.16
C SER A 343 18.24 -19.95 -13.35
N LEU A 344 17.47 -20.01 -14.43
CA LEU A 344 17.88 -20.55 -15.72
C LEU A 344 17.67 -19.50 -16.80
N LYS A 345 18.72 -19.20 -17.54
CA LYS A 345 18.70 -18.24 -18.65
C LYS A 345 19.30 -18.87 -19.91
N LEU A 346 18.70 -18.53 -21.04
CA LEU A 346 19.26 -18.81 -22.36
C LEU A 346 19.95 -17.54 -22.88
N LEU A 347 21.27 -17.59 -22.98
CA LEU A 347 22.10 -16.48 -23.44
C LEU A 347 22.47 -16.64 -24.92
N ASN A 348 22.89 -15.52 -25.52
CA ASN A 348 23.36 -15.44 -26.90
C ASN A 348 22.45 -16.20 -27.88
N LYS A 349 21.19 -15.77 -27.97
CA LYS A 349 20.18 -16.34 -28.90
C LYS A 349 19.97 -17.86 -28.69
N GLY A 350 19.92 -18.30 -27.44
CA GLY A 350 19.68 -19.70 -27.09
C GLY A 350 20.88 -20.63 -27.34
N SER A 351 22.09 -20.12 -27.54
CA SER A 351 23.28 -20.95 -27.76
C SER A 351 24.01 -21.35 -26.47
N VAL A 352 23.78 -20.62 -25.38
CA VAL A 352 24.42 -20.84 -24.08
C VAL A 352 23.35 -20.98 -23.01
N VAL A 353 23.43 -22.05 -22.22
CA VAL A 353 22.67 -22.23 -20.99
C VAL A 353 23.46 -21.57 -19.87
N HIS A 354 22.76 -20.79 -19.05
CA HIS A 354 23.27 -20.21 -17.81
C HIS A 354 22.39 -20.65 -16.65
N PHE A 355 22.96 -21.41 -15.73
CA PHE A 355 22.35 -21.66 -14.42
C PHE A 355 23.01 -20.77 -13.36
N SER A 356 22.22 -20.29 -12.41
CA SER A 356 22.70 -19.63 -11.20
C SER A 356 21.98 -20.24 -10.01
N PHE A 357 22.73 -20.66 -9.00
CA PHE A 357 22.20 -21.24 -7.77
C PHE A 357 22.81 -20.57 -6.56
N ASP A 358 21.95 -20.25 -5.59
CA ASP A 358 22.35 -19.97 -4.22
C ASP A 358 21.97 -21.20 -3.37
N PHE A 359 22.93 -21.76 -2.64
CA PHE A 359 22.74 -23.00 -1.91
C PHE A 359 22.57 -22.77 -0.41
N THR A 360 21.85 -23.70 0.22
CA THR A 360 21.91 -23.90 1.66
C THR A 360 22.11 -25.39 1.92
N GLY A 361 23.04 -25.76 2.81
CA GLY A 361 23.26 -27.15 3.20
C GLY A 361 24.71 -27.61 3.09
N ILE A 362 24.91 -28.93 2.94
CA ILE A 362 26.23 -29.56 2.92
C ILE A 362 26.72 -29.68 1.48
N ILE A 363 27.28 -28.59 0.95
CA ILE A 363 27.90 -28.49 -0.37
C ILE A 363 29.09 -27.51 -0.31
N ALA A 364 30.06 -27.66 -1.20
CA ALA A 364 31.26 -26.81 -1.21
C ALA A 364 30.99 -25.34 -1.62
N PHE A 365 29.79 -25.00 -2.09
CA PHE A 365 29.45 -23.68 -2.65
C PHE A 365 28.37 -22.98 -1.84
N ASP A 366 28.53 -21.67 -1.63
CA ASP A 366 27.43 -20.80 -1.23
C ASP A 366 26.65 -20.34 -2.47
N GLN A 367 27.37 -19.97 -3.55
CA GLN A 367 26.77 -19.52 -4.81
C GLN A 367 27.55 -20.05 -6.00
N VAL A 368 26.87 -20.46 -7.07
CA VAL A 368 27.54 -20.86 -8.32
C VAL A 368 26.77 -20.42 -9.56
N GLN A 369 27.51 -20.01 -10.57
CA GLN A 369 27.03 -19.73 -11.92
C GLN A 369 27.72 -20.68 -12.90
N ILE A 370 26.93 -21.32 -13.76
CA ILE A 370 27.38 -22.39 -14.66
C ILE A 370 26.98 -22.06 -16.08
N TYR A 371 27.92 -22.21 -17.02
CA TYR A 371 27.75 -21.91 -18.43
C TYR A 371 28.14 -23.11 -19.29
N PHE A 372 27.27 -23.48 -20.23
CA PHE A 372 27.59 -24.50 -21.24
C PHE A 372 26.75 -24.30 -22.51
N LYS A 373 27.11 -24.95 -23.62
CA LYS A 373 26.43 -24.77 -24.90
C LYS A 373 25.18 -25.64 -25.02
N THR A 374 24.11 -25.10 -25.58
CA THR A 374 22.82 -25.81 -25.74
C THR A 374 22.88 -26.99 -26.70
N TYR A 375 23.71 -26.93 -27.75
CA TYR A 375 23.81 -28.01 -28.74
C TYR A 375 24.36 -29.32 -28.18
N PHE A 376 24.89 -29.29 -26.96
CA PHE A 376 25.34 -30.48 -26.25
C PHE A 376 24.17 -31.28 -25.66
N LEU A 377 23.00 -30.69 -25.39
CA LEU A 377 21.83 -31.33 -24.75
C LEU A 377 21.01 -32.26 -25.65
N LYS A 378 21.66 -33.00 -26.55
CA LYS A 378 20.98 -33.97 -27.41
C LYS A 378 20.68 -35.26 -26.64
N PRO A 379 19.59 -35.99 -26.98
CA PRO A 379 19.39 -37.35 -26.50
C PRO A 379 20.63 -38.21 -26.81
N ASN A 380 21.14 -38.94 -25.82
CA ASN A 380 22.37 -39.74 -25.89
C ASN A 380 23.69 -38.95 -26.04
N SER A 381 23.73 -37.71 -25.56
CA SER A 381 24.99 -36.94 -25.51
C SER A 381 25.96 -37.49 -24.46
N GLU A 382 27.24 -37.56 -24.83
CA GLU A 382 28.36 -37.89 -23.93
C GLU A 382 28.49 -36.85 -22.80
N ILE A 383 29.30 -37.15 -21.77
CA ILE A 383 29.67 -36.19 -20.72
C ILE A 383 30.12 -34.88 -21.36
N GLN A 384 29.49 -33.78 -20.98
CA GLN A 384 29.70 -32.47 -21.59
C GLN A 384 30.55 -31.61 -20.66
N ASN A 385 31.30 -30.67 -21.22
CA ASN A 385 32.06 -29.71 -20.43
C ASN A 385 31.39 -28.33 -20.47
N GLY A 386 31.28 -27.71 -19.30
CA GLY A 386 30.95 -26.31 -19.11
C GLY A 386 32.01 -25.63 -18.26
N THR A 387 31.78 -24.35 -17.99
CA THR A 387 32.59 -23.59 -17.03
C THR A 387 31.70 -23.09 -15.90
N PHE A 388 32.30 -22.87 -14.74
CA PHE A 388 31.59 -22.30 -13.61
C PHE A 388 32.42 -21.20 -12.93
N SER A 389 31.72 -20.32 -12.22
CA SER A 389 32.29 -19.32 -11.32
C SER A 389 31.36 -19.16 -10.12
N GLY A 390 31.89 -19.00 -8.93
CA GLY A 390 31.09 -19.00 -7.70
C GLY A 390 31.84 -18.50 -6.47
N ILE A 391 31.17 -18.64 -5.34
CA ILE A 391 31.66 -18.35 -3.99
C ILE A 391 31.55 -19.66 -3.22
N ASP A 392 32.64 -20.11 -2.60
CA ASP A 392 32.62 -21.27 -1.73
C ASP A 392 32.11 -20.94 -0.32
N ASN A 393 31.88 -21.96 0.49
CA ASN A 393 31.42 -21.83 1.88
C ASN A 393 32.39 -21.10 2.83
N GLU A 394 33.62 -20.82 2.39
CA GLU A 394 34.61 -19.99 3.09
C GLU A 394 34.63 -18.54 2.55
N ASN A 395 33.65 -18.15 1.73
CA ASN A 395 33.56 -16.85 1.06
C ASN A 395 34.72 -16.55 0.09
N ARG A 396 35.36 -17.59 -0.47
CA ARG A 396 36.43 -17.43 -1.47
C ARG A 396 35.84 -17.53 -2.87
N LEU A 397 36.42 -16.76 -3.79
CA LEU A 397 36.07 -16.83 -5.21
C LEU A 397 36.65 -18.11 -5.82
N VAL A 398 35.79 -18.91 -6.45
CA VAL A 398 36.16 -20.18 -7.09
C VAL A 398 35.65 -20.21 -8.53
N ASN A 399 36.42 -20.80 -9.44
CA ASN A 399 36.04 -21.00 -10.82
C ASN A 399 36.74 -22.25 -11.38
N GLY A 400 36.22 -22.78 -12.48
CA GLY A 400 36.80 -23.97 -13.10
C GLY A 400 35.92 -24.59 -14.17
N GLU A 401 36.23 -25.85 -14.50
CA GLU A 401 35.44 -26.66 -15.42
C GLU A 401 34.38 -27.47 -14.67
N VAL A 402 33.22 -27.66 -15.30
CA VAL A 402 32.17 -28.54 -14.79
C VAL A 402 31.83 -29.59 -15.83
N ARG A 403 31.86 -30.86 -15.42
CA ARG A 403 31.39 -31.98 -16.25
C ARG A 403 29.92 -32.20 -16.02
N ILE A 404 29.17 -32.26 -17.10
CA ILE A 404 27.72 -32.27 -17.11
C ILE A 404 27.25 -33.58 -17.71
N GLN A 405 26.50 -34.34 -16.93
CA GLN A 405 25.71 -35.45 -17.43
C GLN A 405 24.25 -35.03 -17.42
N PHE A 406 23.59 -35.20 -18.56
CA PHE A 406 22.20 -34.83 -18.73
C PHE A 406 21.39 -36.02 -19.22
N LYS A 407 20.29 -36.31 -18.51
CA LYS A 407 19.30 -37.30 -18.90
C LYS A 407 17.97 -36.59 -19.13
N ALA A 408 17.59 -36.44 -20.39
CA ALA A 408 16.30 -35.87 -20.77
C ALA A 408 15.14 -36.64 -20.14
N ASN A 409 14.05 -35.94 -19.85
CA ASN A 409 12.79 -36.61 -19.53
C ASN A 409 12.31 -37.36 -20.79
N VAL A 410 12.16 -38.68 -20.69
CA VAL A 410 11.57 -39.49 -21.76
C VAL A 410 10.06 -39.37 -21.64
N TYR A 411 9.42 -38.85 -22.68
CA TYR A 411 7.97 -38.84 -22.82
C TYR A 411 7.48 -40.10 -23.54
#